data_AF-A0A1X1B9G6-F1
#
_entry.id   AF-A0A1X1B9G6-F1
#
_cell.length_a   1.000
_cell.length_b   1.000
_cell.length_c   1.000
_cell.angle_alpha   90.00
_cell.angle_beta   90.00
_cell.angle_gamma   90.00
#
_symmetry.space_group_name_H-M   'P 1'
#
loop_
_entity.id
_entity.type
_entity.pdbx_description
1 polymer ?
#
loop_
_entity_poly.entity_id
_entity_poly.type
_entity_poly.pdbx_seq_one_letter_code
_entity_poly.pdbx_strand_id
1 'polypeptide(L)'
;MWFDWDDRTSWAPVVDGVDAVYLVDSQQSDAAQSMSDFTVMAKRAGVTHAVLPSSRDAVVSHRPGDAAVVSAVQSSGMTWTVLRPTWFMQVFSEWDLFRDSIVEGRLAGTSGDGREPFIDTRDIGDVAAASLLDPERHAGKDYQLSGPDLMTFADAAGSIGQAAGTDVDYEQMADQDFVAYLAERRGVAGPLAADLAQVFGWIREGRNAHVSGGVREVLGRAPRSFADFIEEAAAQGVWAG
;
A
#
# COMPACT_ATOMS: atom_id res chain seq x y z
N MET A 1 -16.51 17.15 -14.28
CA MET A 1 -16.92 16.18 -13.24
C MET A 1 -15.73 16.01 -12.31
N TRP A 2 -15.93 16.06 -11.00
CA TRP A 2 -14.88 15.96 -9.98
C TRP A 2 -15.49 15.28 -8.73
N PHE A 3 -14.64 14.73 -7.87
CA PHE A 3 -15.04 14.05 -6.64
C PHE A 3 -14.25 14.63 -5.46
N ASP A 4 -14.92 14.80 -4.33
CA ASP A 4 -14.31 15.19 -3.06
C ASP A 4 -15.08 14.57 -1.89
N TRP A 5 -14.36 13.90 -0.99
CA TRP A 5 -14.94 13.30 0.20
C TRP A 5 -15.60 14.33 1.13
N ASP A 6 -15.15 15.59 1.11
CA ASP A 6 -15.69 16.66 1.95
C ASP A 6 -16.87 17.41 1.32
N ASP A 7 -17.11 17.23 0.00
CA ASP A 7 -18.25 17.82 -0.71
C ASP A 7 -19.20 16.75 -1.27
N ARG A 8 -20.24 16.45 -0.50
CA ARG A 8 -21.30 15.50 -0.88
C ARG A 8 -22.04 15.86 -2.17
N THR A 9 -22.04 17.13 -2.57
CA THR A 9 -22.68 17.54 -3.84
C THR A 9 -21.91 17.04 -5.06
N SER A 10 -20.63 16.68 -4.88
CA SER A 10 -19.78 16.10 -5.93
C SER A 10 -20.01 14.60 -6.16
N TRP A 11 -20.65 13.88 -5.22
CA TRP A 11 -20.67 12.41 -5.23
C TRP A 11 -21.64 11.80 -6.24
N ALA A 12 -22.89 12.26 -6.29
CA ALA A 12 -23.90 11.66 -7.16
C ALA A 12 -23.55 11.75 -8.65
N PRO A 13 -23.02 12.89 -9.16
CA PRO A 13 -22.61 12.98 -10.56
C PRO A 13 -21.62 11.89 -10.96
N VAL A 14 -20.60 11.59 -10.13
CA VAL A 14 -19.50 10.69 -10.52
C VAL A 14 -19.89 9.21 -10.63
N VAL A 15 -21.08 8.84 -10.16
CA VAL A 15 -21.61 7.47 -10.23
C VAL A 15 -22.78 7.31 -11.21
N ASP A 16 -23.16 8.37 -11.92
CA ASP A 16 -24.22 8.30 -12.93
C ASP A 16 -23.78 7.40 -14.11
N GLY A 17 -24.55 6.33 -14.36
CA GLY A 17 -24.22 5.34 -15.40
C GLY A 17 -22.99 4.47 -15.11
N VAL A 18 -22.53 4.41 -13.85
CA VAL A 18 -21.36 3.61 -13.44
C VAL A 18 -21.81 2.25 -12.87
N ASP A 19 -21.20 1.17 -13.35
CA ASP A 19 -21.51 -0.20 -12.89
C ASP A 19 -20.69 -0.62 -11.66
N ALA A 20 -19.44 -0.17 -11.57
CA ALA A 20 -18.49 -0.57 -10.53
C ALA A 20 -17.54 0.59 -10.13
N VAL A 21 -17.08 0.58 -8.88
CA VAL A 21 -16.21 1.64 -8.32
C VAL A 21 -14.96 1.09 -7.66
N TYR A 22 -13.83 1.79 -7.81
CA TYR A 22 -12.62 1.58 -7.00
C TYR A 22 -12.58 2.65 -5.91
N LEU A 23 -12.62 2.25 -4.64
CA LEU A 23 -12.87 3.14 -3.51
C LEU A 23 -11.64 3.31 -2.65
N VAL A 24 -10.95 4.45 -2.75
CA VAL A 24 -9.87 4.84 -1.83
C VAL A 24 -10.46 5.75 -0.77
N ASP A 25 -10.25 5.45 0.51
CA ASP A 25 -10.80 6.22 1.61
C ASP A 25 -10.09 7.57 1.80
N SER A 26 -10.69 8.45 2.61
CA SER A 26 -10.11 9.77 2.90
C SER A 26 -8.91 9.71 3.86
N GLN A 27 -8.69 8.56 4.52
CA GLN A 27 -7.75 8.38 5.63
C GLN A 27 -7.97 9.36 6.81
N GLN A 28 -9.16 10.00 6.87
CA GLN A 28 -9.57 10.87 7.96
C GLN A 28 -10.30 10.10 9.06
N SER A 29 -10.55 10.76 10.19
CA SER A 29 -11.20 10.14 11.34
C SER A 29 -12.65 9.68 11.07
N ASP A 30 -13.31 10.28 10.09
CA ASP A 30 -14.67 9.97 9.65
C ASP A 30 -14.73 9.07 8.40
N ALA A 31 -13.59 8.56 7.92
CA ALA A 31 -13.48 7.80 6.66
C ALA A 31 -14.52 6.67 6.54
N ALA A 32 -14.74 5.89 7.61
CA ALA A 32 -15.73 4.81 7.60
C ALA A 32 -17.18 5.31 7.44
N GLN A 33 -17.53 6.45 8.06
CA GLN A 33 -18.86 7.04 7.92
C GLN A 33 -19.06 7.59 6.51
N SER A 34 -18.06 8.31 5.97
CA SER A 34 -18.10 8.84 4.61
C SER A 34 -18.17 7.72 3.57
N MET A 35 -17.43 6.62 3.77
CA MET A 35 -17.51 5.41 2.93
C MET A 35 -18.90 4.77 2.99
N SER A 36 -19.49 4.65 4.17
CA SER A 36 -20.85 4.12 4.35
C SER A 36 -21.88 4.98 3.59
N ASP A 37 -21.86 6.29 3.80
CA ASP A 37 -22.80 7.22 3.17
C ASP A 37 -22.66 7.22 1.64
N PHE A 38 -21.42 7.21 1.13
CA PHE A 38 -21.15 7.16 -0.30
C PHE A 38 -21.63 5.84 -0.91
N THR A 39 -21.31 4.70 -0.30
CA THR A 39 -21.68 3.38 -0.86
C THR A 39 -23.19 3.15 -0.88
N VAL A 40 -23.94 3.63 0.13
CA VAL A 40 -25.41 3.63 0.11
C VAL A 40 -25.96 4.47 -1.03
N MET A 41 -25.39 5.65 -1.27
CA MET A 41 -25.79 6.52 -2.38
C MET A 41 -25.46 5.88 -3.73
N ALA A 42 -24.23 5.39 -3.92
CA ALA A 42 -23.77 4.73 -5.13
C ALA A 42 -24.64 3.52 -5.47
N LYS A 43 -24.98 2.70 -4.49
CA LYS A 43 -25.89 1.56 -4.68
C LYS A 43 -27.26 1.99 -5.19
N ARG A 44 -27.82 3.10 -4.68
CA ARG A 44 -29.10 3.65 -5.16
C ARG A 44 -29.01 4.21 -6.57
N ALA A 45 -27.84 4.71 -6.97
CA ALA A 45 -27.57 5.20 -8.32
C ALA A 45 -27.35 4.06 -9.35
N GLY A 46 -27.22 2.81 -8.89
CA GLY A 46 -27.14 1.64 -9.76
C GLY A 46 -25.79 0.91 -9.71
N VAL A 47 -24.81 1.41 -8.96
CA VAL A 47 -23.51 0.72 -8.81
C VAL A 47 -23.72 -0.66 -8.16
N THR A 48 -23.09 -1.67 -8.74
CA THR A 48 -23.29 -3.08 -8.37
C THR A 48 -22.06 -3.75 -7.73
N HIS A 49 -20.86 -3.22 -7.98
CA HIS A 49 -19.61 -3.77 -7.47
C HIS A 49 -18.66 -2.68 -6.92
N ALA A 50 -17.93 -2.99 -5.85
CA ALA A 50 -16.91 -2.13 -5.27
C ALA A 50 -15.60 -2.87 -5.05
N VAL A 51 -14.48 -2.28 -5.48
CA VAL A 51 -13.12 -2.77 -5.18
C VAL A 51 -12.45 -1.80 -4.21
N LEU A 52 -11.95 -2.31 -3.10
CA LEU A 52 -11.37 -1.52 -2.01
C LEU A 52 -9.90 -1.94 -1.78
N PRO A 53 -8.91 -1.05 -1.97
CA PRO A 53 -7.59 -1.26 -1.40
C PRO A 53 -7.64 -1.12 0.11
N SER A 54 -6.90 -1.98 0.78
CA SER A 54 -6.77 -2.12 2.21
C SER A 54 -5.30 -2.39 2.51
N SER A 55 -4.97 -2.91 3.68
CA SER A 55 -3.63 -3.40 4.01
C SER A 55 -3.71 -4.83 4.53
N ARG A 56 -2.62 -5.58 4.36
CA ARG A 56 -2.45 -6.84 5.08
C ARG A 56 -2.33 -6.60 6.59
N ASP A 57 -1.74 -5.48 6.97
CA ASP A 57 -1.65 -4.96 8.33
C ASP A 57 -2.73 -3.95 8.65
N ALA A 58 -3.89 -4.42 9.09
CA ALA A 58 -5.07 -3.57 9.27
C ALA A 58 -5.08 -2.72 10.56
N VAL A 59 -4.00 -2.65 11.35
CA VAL A 59 -4.07 -2.04 12.71
C VAL A 59 -2.81 -1.25 13.10
N VAL A 60 -2.58 -0.05 12.53
CA VAL A 60 -1.66 0.95 13.12
C VAL A 60 -2.43 1.79 14.13
N SER A 61 -1.80 2.11 15.26
CA SER A 61 -2.42 2.68 16.47
C SER A 61 -3.14 4.01 16.25
N HIS A 62 -2.83 4.75 15.18
CA HIS A 62 -3.34 6.08 14.89
C HIS A 62 -4.25 6.16 13.65
N ARG A 63 -4.52 5.04 12.97
CA ARG A 63 -5.47 5.03 11.84
C ARG A 63 -6.79 4.39 12.26
N PRO A 64 -7.90 5.15 12.31
CA PRO A 64 -9.20 4.56 12.53
C PRO A 64 -9.56 3.63 11.36
N GLY A 65 -9.40 2.33 11.62
CA GLY A 65 -10.29 1.28 11.14
C GLY A 65 -10.29 1.01 9.65
N ASP A 66 -9.18 0.51 9.09
CA ASP A 66 -9.22 -0.28 7.84
C ASP A 66 -10.37 -1.31 7.91
N ALA A 67 -10.54 -1.97 9.07
CA ALA A 67 -11.67 -2.86 9.32
C ALA A 67 -13.07 -2.18 9.26
N ALA A 68 -13.20 -0.94 9.72
CA ALA A 68 -14.46 -0.21 9.71
C ALA A 68 -14.83 0.26 8.30
N VAL A 69 -13.84 0.74 7.52
CA VAL A 69 -14.00 1.08 6.11
C VAL A 69 -14.37 -0.15 5.29
N VAL A 70 -13.65 -1.27 5.50
CA VAL A 70 -13.98 -2.56 4.88
C VAL A 70 -15.41 -2.98 5.23
N SER A 71 -15.80 -2.91 6.50
CA SER A 71 -17.16 -3.25 6.95
C SER A 71 -18.24 -2.37 6.30
N ALA A 72 -17.98 -1.08 6.13
CA ALA A 72 -18.88 -0.16 5.44
C ALA A 72 -19.13 -0.59 3.98
N VAL A 73 -18.06 -0.92 3.24
CA VAL A 73 -18.17 -1.42 1.86
C VAL A 73 -18.89 -2.77 1.82
N GLN A 74 -18.56 -3.70 2.72
CA GLN A 74 -19.19 -5.03 2.78
C GLN A 74 -20.69 -4.95 3.11
N SER A 75 -21.11 -3.92 3.86
CA SER A 75 -22.51 -3.70 4.27
C SER A 75 -23.32 -2.89 3.26
N SER A 76 -22.71 -2.43 2.15
CA SER A 76 -23.34 -1.54 1.16
C SER A 76 -24.47 -2.18 0.34
N GLY A 77 -24.55 -3.52 0.31
CA GLY A 77 -25.44 -4.26 -0.60
C GLY A 77 -24.94 -4.32 -2.06
N MET A 78 -23.74 -3.82 -2.34
CA MET A 78 -22.99 -4.15 -3.56
C MET A 78 -22.23 -5.47 -3.35
N THR A 79 -21.88 -6.13 -4.45
CA THR A 79 -20.78 -7.11 -4.40
C THR A 79 -19.47 -6.36 -4.19
N TRP A 80 -18.47 -7.01 -3.61
CA TRP A 80 -17.22 -6.33 -3.25
C TRP A 80 -15.99 -7.21 -3.45
N THR A 81 -14.84 -6.56 -3.62
CA THR A 81 -13.51 -7.19 -3.58
C THR A 81 -12.59 -6.35 -2.69
N VAL A 82 -11.90 -6.97 -1.74
CA VAL A 82 -10.91 -6.31 -0.88
C VAL A 82 -9.50 -6.73 -1.31
N LEU A 83 -8.60 -5.76 -1.48
CA LEU A 83 -7.20 -5.98 -1.83
C LEU A 83 -6.30 -5.66 -0.64
N ARG A 84 -5.56 -6.65 -0.14
CA ARG A 84 -4.66 -6.53 1.02
C ARG A 84 -3.20 -6.67 0.63
N PRO A 85 -2.60 -5.62 0.04
CA PRO A 85 -1.19 -5.61 -0.28
C PRO A 85 -0.29 -5.56 0.96
N THR A 86 0.94 -6.03 0.76
CA THR A 86 2.10 -5.83 1.64
C THR A 86 2.77 -4.48 1.36
N TRP A 87 3.93 -4.21 1.94
CA TRP A 87 4.67 -2.97 1.63
C TRP A 87 5.01 -2.84 0.15
N PHE A 88 4.88 -1.63 -0.37
CA PHE A 88 5.09 -1.37 -1.79
C PHE A 88 6.56 -1.27 -2.13
N MET A 89 6.98 -1.76 -3.30
CA MET A 89 8.33 -1.54 -3.82
C MET A 89 8.59 -0.05 -4.10
N GLN A 90 7.54 0.67 -4.51
CA GLN A 90 7.59 2.09 -4.87
C GLN A 90 8.02 3.01 -3.72
N VAL A 91 7.98 2.56 -2.46
CA VAL A 91 8.56 3.32 -1.34
C VAL A 91 10.04 3.61 -1.57
N PHE A 92 10.76 2.76 -2.29
CA PHE A 92 12.19 2.95 -2.57
C PHE A 92 12.47 3.91 -3.74
N SER A 93 11.51 4.15 -4.63
CA SER A 93 11.69 4.92 -5.86
C SER A 93 10.91 6.24 -5.91
N GLU A 94 9.78 6.32 -5.21
CA GLU A 94 8.82 7.42 -5.33
C GLU A 94 8.60 8.18 -4.02
N TRP A 95 8.95 7.59 -2.87
CA TRP A 95 8.85 8.29 -1.60
C TRP A 95 10.18 8.96 -1.26
N ASP A 96 10.20 10.29 -1.34
CA ASP A 96 11.39 11.14 -1.13
C ASP A 96 12.19 10.74 0.11
N LEU A 97 11.52 10.39 1.22
CA LEU A 97 12.20 9.97 2.45
C LEU A 97 13.21 8.83 2.23
N PHE A 98 12.80 7.79 1.51
CA PHE A 98 13.61 6.60 1.26
C PHE A 98 14.49 6.79 0.04
N ARG A 99 13.93 7.35 -1.04
CA ARG A 99 14.68 7.66 -2.26
C ARG A 99 15.90 8.52 -1.98
N ASP A 100 15.74 9.62 -1.26
CA ASP A 100 16.85 10.55 -0.96
C ASP A 100 17.87 9.90 -0.03
N SER A 101 17.40 9.10 0.93
CA SER A 101 18.27 8.31 1.81
C SER A 101 19.12 7.30 1.00
N ILE A 102 18.54 6.64 0.00
CA ILE A 102 19.24 5.73 -0.90
C ILE A 102 20.27 6.49 -1.76
N VAL A 103 19.91 7.65 -2.31
CA VAL A 103 20.84 8.49 -3.08
C VAL A 103 22.02 8.98 -2.21
N GLU A 104 21.78 9.20 -0.92
CA GLU A 104 22.82 9.50 0.08
C GLU A 104 23.63 8.26 0.52
N GLY A 105 23.35 7.07 -0.03
CA GLY A 105 24.06 5.83 0.27
C GLY A 105 23.70 5.18 1.60
N ARG A 106 22.54 5.53 2.19
CA ARG A 106 22.16 4.99 3.51
C ARG A 106 20.66 4.96 3.72
N LEU A 107 20.12 3.78 4.00
CA LEU A 107 18.72 3.60 4.42
C LEU A 107 18.64 3.25 5.91
N ALA A 108 18.00 4.09 6.73
CA ALA A 108 17.83 3.81 8.15
C ALA A 108 16.47 3.14 8.43
N GLY A 109 16.43 2.26 9.43
CA GLY A 109 15.19 1.64 9.87
C GLY A 109 15.37 0.85 11.16
N THR A 110 14.31 0.18 11.61
CA THR A 110 14.33 -0.59 12.86
C THR A 110 13.88 -2.03 12.72
N SER A 111 13.70 -2.53 11.50
CA SER A 111 13.18 -3.89 11.22
C SER A 111 14.11 -5.05 11.61
N GLY A 112 15.39 -4.80 11.88
CA GLY A 112 16.39 -5.85 12.10
C GLY A 112 16.46 -6.82 10.93
N ASP A 113 16.50 -8.12 11.22
CA ASP A 113 16.46 -9.19 10.22
C ASP A 113 15.03 -9.59 9.81
N GLY A 114 14.03 -8.76 10.17
CA GLY A 114 12.64 -8.93 9.77
C GLY A 114 12.50 -8.96 8.24
N ARG A 115 11.63 -9.83 7.75
CA ARG A 115 11.42 -10.03 6.30
C ARG A 115 10.05 -9.58 5.87
N GLU A 116 10.01 -8.91 4.73
CA GLU A 116 8.80 -8.38 4.12
C GLU A 116 8.73 -8.82 2.65
N PRO A 117 7.57 -9.30 2.17
CA PRO A 117 7.41 -9.66 0.77
C PRO A 117 6.87 -8.48 -0.03
N PHE A 118 7.75 -7.51 -0.31
CA PHE A 118 7.42 -6.26 -0.99
C PHE A 118 6.66 -6.50 -2.29
N ILE A 119 5.57 -5.78 -2.52
CA ILE A 119 4.72 -5.89 -3.72
C ILE A 119 4.88 -4.68 -4.63
N ASP A 120 4.86 -4.90 -5.94
CA ASP A 120 4.80 -3.82 -6.91
C ASP A 120 3.38 -3.24 -7.00
N THR A 121 3.20 -1.92 -6.87
CA THR A 121 1.88 -1.28 -6.97
C THR A 121 1.18 -1.53 -8.31
N ARG A 122 1.94 -1.83 -9.37
CA ARG A 122 1.38 -2.21 -10.67
C ARG A 122 0.64 -3.55 -10.60
N ASP A 123 1.07 -4.48 -9.75
CA ASP A 123 0.32 -5.73 -9.54
C ASP A 123 -0.99 -5.47 -8.79
N ILE A 124 -0.98 -4.53 -7.83
CA ILE A 124 -2.20 -4.11 -7.13
C ILE A 124 -3.18 -3.48 -8.13
N GLY A 125 -2.70 -2.58 -9.00
CA GLY A 125 -3.48 -1.95 -10.05
C GLY A 125 -4.07 -2.97 -11.04
N ASP A 126 -3.26 -3.94 -11.49
CA ASP A 126 -3.71 -4.99 -12.40
C ASP A 126 -4.79 -5.88 -11.74
N VAL A 127 -4.62 -6.23 -10.46
CA VAL A 127 -5.62 -7.00 -9.68
C VAL A 127 -6.91 -6.20 -9.50
N ALA A 128 -6.80 -4.90 -9.20
CA ALA A 128 -7.96 -4.02 -9.09
C ALA A 128 -8.73 -3.92 -10.41
N ALA A 129 -8.01 -3.72 -11.52
CA ALA A 129 -8.60 -3.67 -12.85
C ALA A 129 -9.31 -4.99 -13.21
N ALA A 130 -8.67 -6.14 -12.98
CA ALA A 130 -9.30 -7.45 -13.21
C ALA A 130 -10.57 -7.62 -12.36
N SER A 131 -10.55 -7.18 -11.11
CA SER A 131 -11.70 -7.25 -10.19
C SER A 131 -12.86 -6.37 -10.64
N LEU A 132 -12.59 -5.18 -11.18
CA LEU A 132 -13.60 -4.29 -11.75
C LEU A 132 -14.20 -4.82 -13.05
N LEU A 133 -13.40 -5.50 -13.88
CA LEU A 133 -13.81 -5.99 -15.20
C LEU A 133 -14.56 -7.32 -15.15
N ASP A 134 -14.38 -8.13 -14.10
CA ASP A 134 -15.08 -9.41 -13.89
C ASP A 134 -15.66 -9.49 -12.46
N PRO A 135 -16.65 -8.65 -12.14
CA PRO A 135 -17.15 -8.52 -10.77
C PRO A 135 -17.79 -9.81 -10.23
N GLU A 136 -18.34 -10.67 -11.11
CA GLU A 136 -18.94 -11.95 -10.70
C GLU A 136 -17.88 -12.93 -10.17
N ARG A 137 -16.74 -13.02 -10.85
CA ARG A 137 -15.62 -13.88 -10.42
C ARG A 137 -15.02 -13.42 -9.09
N HIS A 138 -15.03 -12.11 -8.85
CA HIS A 138 -14.35 -11.48 -7.71
C HIS A 138 -15.28 -11.10 -6.55
N ALA A 139 -16.59 -11.34 -6.69
CA ALA A 139 -17.57 -11.06 -5.65
C ALA A 139 -17.25 -11.77 -4.31
N GLY A 140 -17.15 -10.97 -3.24
CA GLY A 140 -16.90 -11.42 -1.87
C GLY A 140 -15.47 -11.86 -1.61
N LYS A 141 -14.51 -11.52 -2.47
CA LYS A 141 -13.12 -11.95 -2.34
C LYS A 141 -12.30 -10.97 -1.51
N ASP A 142 -11.45 -11.51 -0.65
CA ASP A 142 -10.44 -10.78 0.13
C ASP A 142 -9.06 -11.34 -0.25
N TYR A 143 -8.34 -10.60 -1.09
CA TYR A 143 -7.08 -11.04 -1.68
C TYR A 143 -5.89 -10.49 -0.91
N GLN A 144 -5.11 -11.37 -0.27
CA GLN A 144 -3.76 -11.01 0.17
C GLN A 144 -2.83 -10.93 -1.04
N LEU A 145 -2.21 -9.77 -1.25
CA LEU A 145 -1.30 -9.51 -2.36
C LEU A 145 0.12 -9.30 -1.83
N SER A 146 1.10 -10.04 -2.34
CA SER A 146 2.52 -9.85 -2.02
C SER A 146 3.38 -9.97 -3.28
N GLY A 147 4.64 -9.54 -3.17
CA GLY A 147 5.68 -9.97 -4.09
C GLY A 147 6.02 -11.45 -3.97
N PRO A 148 6.92 -11.94 -4.84
CA PRO A 148 7.28 -13.36 -4.91
C PRO A 148 8.24 -13.83 -3.82
N ASP A 149 9.00 -12.93 -3.20
CA ASP A 149 10.13 -13.28 -2.33
C ASP A 149 10.07 -12.53 -0.99
N LEU A 150 10.63 -13.11 0.06
CA LEU A 150 10.80 -12.50 1.38
C LEU A 150 12.18 -11.88 1.51
N MET A 151 12.25 -10.57 1.76
CA MET A 151 13.50 -9.82 1.81
C MET A 151 13.60 -8.98 3.07
N THR A 152 14.80 -8.81 3.61
CA THR A 152 15.06 -7.80 4.64
C THR A 152 15.21 -6.42 3.99
N PHE A 153 15.12 -5.34 4.78
CA PHE A 153 15.48 -4.00 4.27
C PHE A 153 16.95 -3.89 3.90
N ALA A 154 17.83 -4.64 4.57
CA ALA A 154 19.24 -4.73 4.21
C ALA A 154 19.43 -5.37 2.82
N ASP A 155 18.72 -6.46 2.53
CA ASP A 155 18.73 -7.09 1.19
C ASP A 155 18.22 -6.12 0.12
N ALA A 156 17.14 -5.39 0.43
CA ALA A 156 16.56 -4.41 -0.48
C ALA A 156 17.54 -3.25 -0.77
N ALA A 157 18.10 -2.64 0.29
CA ALA A 157 19.09 -1.56 0.18
C ALA A 157 20.32 -1.99 -0.63
N GLY A 158 20.90 -3.16 -0.32
CA GLY A 158 22.05 -3.69 -1.04
C GLY A 158 21.76 -3.97 -2.51
N SER A 159 20.58 -4.52 -2.83
CA SER A 159 20.19 -4.80 -4.22
C SER A 159 19.98 -3.51 -5.03
N ILE A 160 19.37 -2.49 -4.41
CA ILE A 160 19.21 -1.17 -5.02
C ILE A 160 20.58 -0.51 -5.24
N GLY A 161 21.46 -0.56 -4.24
CA GLY A 161 22.81 0.01 -4.35
C GLY A 161 23.61 -0.58 -5.51
N GLN A 162 23.59 -1.91 -5.66
CA GLN A 162 24.24 -2.61 -6.78
C GLN A 162 23.74 -2.11 -8.14
N ALA A 163 22.43 -1.91 -8.29
CA ALA A 163 21.85 -1.44 -9.55
C ALA A 163 22.05 0.06 -9.79
N ALA A 164 22.05 0.87 -8.73
CA ALA A 164 22.32 2.30 -8.79
C ALA A 164 23.81 2.63 -8.95
N GLY A 165 24.70 1.66 -8.73
CA GLY A 165 26.15 1.86 -8.76
C GLY A 165 26.69 2.66 -7.56
N THR A 166 25.97 2.64 -6.44
CA THR A 166 26.38 3.26 -5.17
C THR A 166 26.23 2.27 -4.03
N ASP A 167 27.14 2.29 -3.07
CA ASP A 167 26.96 1.49 -1.85
C ASP A 167 25.82 2.11 -1.03
N VAL A 168 24.84 1.29 -0.64
CA VAL A 168 23.70 1.70 0.19
C VAL A 168 23.65 0.82 1.43
N ASP A 169 24.04 1.40 2.56
CA ASP A 169 24.04 0.69 3.84
C ASP A 169 22.68 0.77 4.51
N TYR A 170 22.19 -0.37 5.03
CA TYR A 170 21.05 -0.37 5.91
C TYR A 170 21.49 -0.12 7.36
N GLU A 171 21.14 1.04 7.92
CA GLU A 171 21.44 1.41 9.30
C GLU A 171 20.30 0.97 10.23
N GLN A 172 20.54 -0.10 10.97
CA GLN A 172 19.65 -0.54 12.04
C GLN A 172 19.76 0.38 13.26
N MET A 173 18.66 1.07 13.59
CA MET A 173 18.55 1.96 14.75
C MET A 173 17.64 1.36 15.83
N ALA A 174 17.74 1.92 17.05
CA ALA A 174 16.69 1.73 18.07
C ALA A 174 15.46 2.56 17.72
N ASP A 175 14.26 2.10 18.09
CA ASP A 175 12.98 2.75 17.73
C ASP A 175 12.93 4.24 18.11
N GLN A 176 13.39 4.60 19.31
CA GLN A 176 13.43 6.00 19.77
C GLN A 176 14.41 6.86 18.97
N ASP A 177 15.56 6.30 18.59
CA ASP A 177 16.60 7.02 17.84
C ASP A 177 16.16 7.22 16.39
N PHE A 178 15.47 6.23 15.82
CA PHE A 178 14.87 6.32 14.49
C PHE A 178 13.79 7.41 14.43
N VAL A 179 12.90 7.47 15.43
CA VAL A 179 11.87 8.53 15.50
C VAL A 179 12.52 9.91 15.60
N ALA A 180 13.54 10.07 16.43
CA ALA A 180 14.29 11.32 16.54
C ALA A 180 15.00 11.68 15.23
N TYR A 181 15.65 10.71 14.58
CA TYR A 181 16.30 10.86 13.29
C TYR A 181 15.31 11.35 12.22
N LEU A 182 14.14 10.72 12.10
CA LEU A 182 13.11 11.12 11.14
C LEU A 182 12.62 12.56 11.39
N ALA A 183 12.39 12.93 12.65
CA ALA A 183 11.94 14.27 13.01
C ALA A 183 13.01 15.34 12.74
N GLU A 184 14.24 15.11 13.20
CA GLU A 184 15.31 16.11 13.19
C GLU A 184 16.02 16.24 11.84
N ARG A 185 16.19 15.12 11.12
CA ARG A 185 17.01 15.07 9.90
C ARG A 185 16.20 14.99 8.62
N ARG A 186 14.97 14.48 8.69
CA ARG A 186 14.10 14.28 7.53
C ARG A 186 12.83 15.14 7.56
N GLY A 187 12.63 15.92 8.62
CA GLY A 187 11.47 16.81 8.75
C GLY A 187 10.14 16.06 8.83
N VAL A 188 10.16 14.77 9.19
CA VAL A 188 8.96 13.94 9.27
C VAL A 188 8.21 14.27 10.56
N ALA A 189 6.91 14.52 10.45
CA ALA A 189 6.08 14.83 11.62
C ALA A 189 6.05 13.67 12.62
N GLY A 190 6.02 13.99 13.93
CA GLY A 190 6.08 13.02 15.02
C GLY A 190 5.11 11.82 14.91
N PRO A 191 3.82 12.01 14.56
CA PRO A 191 2.89 10.90 14.39
C PRO A 191 3.31 9.93 13.28
N LEU A 192 3.75 10.44 12.12
CA LEU A 192 4.20 9.60 11.01
C LEU A 192 5.50 8.86 11.35
N ALA A 193 6.43 9.51 12.05
CA ALA A 193 7.65 8.87 12.51
C ALA A 193 7.35 7.72 13.50
N ALA A 194 6.42 7.91 14.42
CA ALA A 194 5.99 6.88 15.37
C ALA A 194 5.27 5.71 14.65
N ASP A 195 4.42 6.00 13.68
CA ASP A 195 3.75 4.96 12.88
C ASP A 195 4.76 4.13 12.08
N LEU A 196 5.79 4.75 11.48
CA LEU A 196 6.84 4.02 10.77
C LEU A 196 7.66 3.12 11.70
N ALA A 197 8.04 3.61 12.88
CA ALA A 197 8.73 2.80 13.89
C ALA A 197 7.88 1.59 14.33
N GLN A 198 6.57 1.80 14.48
CA GLN A 198 5.63 0.71 14.81
C GLN A 198 5.54 -0.34 13.69
N VAL A 199 5.41 0.10 12.43
CA VAL A 199 5.33 -0.83 11.29
C VAL A 199 6.64 -1.61 11.12
N PHE A 200 7.80 -0.95 11.25
CA PHE A 200 9.08 -1.66 11.29
C PHE A 200 9.17 -2.67 12.44
N GLY A 201 8.59 -2.35 13.60
CA GLY A 201 8.45 -3.30 14.71
C GLY A 201 7.68 -4.57 14.34
N TRP A 202 6.61 -4.47 13.55
CA TRP A 202 5.87 -5.65 13.08
C TRP A 202 6.65 -6.49 12.08
N ILE A 203 7.42 -5.84 11.20
CA ILE A 203 8.33 -6.52 10.27
C ILE A 203 9.39 -7.27 11.06
N ARG A 204 9.97 -6.63 12.10
CA ARG A 204 10.94 -7.25 13.02
C ARG A 204 10.37 -8.47 13.74
N GLU A 205 9.09 -8.43 14.10
CA GLU A 205 8.36 -9.56 14.71
C GLU A 205 7.91 -10.63 13.70
N GLY A 206 8.09 -10.39 12.40
CA GLY A 206 7.74 -11.33 11.33
C GLY A 206 6.24 -11.50 11.11
N ARG A 207 5.41 -10.51 11.48
CA ARG A 207 3.94 -10.62 11.42
C ARG A 207 3.40 -10.91 10.00
N ASN A 208 4.12 -10.48 8.96
CA ASN A 208 3.76 -10.71 7.54
C ASN A 208 4.85 -11.43 6.74
N ALA A 209 5.71 -12.19 7.42
CA ALA A 209 6.82 -12.89 6.78
C ALA A 209 6.36 -14.14 5.99
N HIS A 210 5.38 -13.98 5.10
CA HIS A 210 4.86 -15.02 4.20
C HIS A 210 4.40 -14.44 2.85
N VAL A 211 4.75 -15.15 1.78
CA VAL A 211 4.24 -14.86 0.43
C VAL A 211 2.78 -15.30 0.30
N SER A 212 2.02 -14.62 -0.56
CA SER A 212 0.62 -14.94 -0.84
C SER A 212 0.36 -15.18 -2.33
N GLY A 213 -0.71 -15.91 -2.62
CA GLY A 213 -1.07 -16.31 -3.98
C GLY A 213 -1.97 -15.34 -4.74
N GLY A 214 -2.46 -14.26 -4.12
CA GLY A 214 -3.57 -13.45 -4.65
C GLY A 214 -3.31 -12.85 -6.04
N VAL A 215 -2.09 -12.35 -6.29
CA VAL A 215 -1.70 -11.84 -7.61
C VAL A 215 -1.80 -12.94 -8.68
N ARG A 216 -1.29 -14.14 -8.38
CA ARG A 216 -1.34 -15.29 -9.29
C ARG A 216 -2.76 -15.80 -9.51
N GLU A 217 -3.56 -15.85 -8.44
CA GLU A 217 -4.96 -16.29 -8.50
C GLU A 217 -5.80 -15.41 -9.44
N VAL A 218 -5.60 -14.10 -9.38
CA VAL A 218 -6.37 -13.13 -10.16
C VAL A 218 -5.80 -12.99 -11.58
N LEU A 219 -4.48 -12.79 -11.72
CA LEU A 219 -3.85 -12.43 -12.99
C LEU A 219 -3.35 -13.63 -13.81
N GLY A 220 -3.28 -14.83 -13.22
CA GLY A 220 -2.74 -16.02 -13.88
C GLY A 220 -1.23 -15.98 -14.15
N ARG A 221 -0.52 -14.98 -13.63
CA ARG A 221 0.94 -14.81 -13.72
C ARG A 221 1.56 -14.59 -12.35
N ALA A 222 2.88 -14.77 -12.23
CA ALA A 222 3.58 -14.40 -11.00
C ALA A 222 3.54 -12.87 -10.77
N PRO A 223 3.60 -12.40 -9.51
CA PRO A 223 3.87 -10.99 -9.21
C PRO A 223 5.25 -10.60 -9.76
N ARG A 224 5.44 -9.31 -10.04
CA ARG A 224 6.73 -8.74 -10.46
C ARG A 224 7.76 -8.95 -9.37
N SER A 225 8.98 -9.31 -9.77
CA SER A 225 10.07 -9.52 -8.81
C SER A 225 10.68 -8.19 -8.40
N PHE A 226 11.34 -8.17 -7.23
CA PHE A 226 12.08 -7.00 -6.79
C PHE A 226 13.24 -6.67 -7.73
N ALA A 227 13.86 -7.70 -8.33
CA ALA A 227 14.93 -7.54 -9.31
C ALA A 227 14.45 -6.81 -10.57
N ASP A 228 13.30 -7.21 -11.13
CA ASP A 228 12.73 -6.54 -12.31
C ASP A 228 12.40 -5.07 -11.99
N PHE A 229 11.81 -4.81 -10.82
CA PHE A 229 11.50 -3.45 -10.36
C PHE A 229 12.76 -2.58 -10.26
N ILE A 230 13.83 -3.11 -9.64
CA ILE A 230 15.10 -2.38 -9.49
C ILE A 230 15.70 -2.06 -10.87
N GLU A 231 15.77 -3.05 -11.78
CA GLU A 231 16.37 -2.87 -13.09
C GLU A 231 15.65 -1.75 -13.87
N GLU A 232 14.32 -1.76 -13.86
CA GLU A 232 13.50 -0.72 -14.51
C GLU A 232 13.69 0.66 -13.86
N ALA A 233 13.71 0.75 -12.54
CA ALA A 233 13.88 2.01 -11.81
C ALA A 233 15.29 2.60 -12.02
N ALA A 234 16.33 1.76 -12.00
CA ALA A 234 17.71 2.17 -12.28
C ALA A 234 17.86 2.68 -13.72
N ALA A 235 17.26 2.00 -14.70
CA ALA A 235 17.26 2.43 -16.10
C ALA A 235 16.58 3.79 -16.33
N GLN A 236 15.64 4.17 -15.45
CA GLN A 236 14.98 5.48 -15.47
C GLN A 236 15.76 6.56 -14.72
N GLY A 237 16.91 6.24 -14.13
CA GLY A 237 17.72 7.19 -13.36
C GLY A 237 17.07 7.59 -12.04
N VAL A 238 16.20 6.75 -11.46
CA VAL A 238 15.51 7.04 -10.18
C VAL A 238 16.50 7.40 -9.07
N TRP A 239 17.63 6.71 -8.99
CA TRP A 239 18.66 6.91 -7.97
C TRP A 239 19.93 7.56 -8.52
N ALA A 240 19.88 8.18 -9.71
CA ALA A 240 20.98 8.98 -10.21
C ALA A 240 21.02 10.33 -9.46
N GLY A 241 22.12 10.61 -8.76
CA GLY A 241 22.37 11.87 -8.05
C GLY A 241 22.67 13.06 -8.94
#